data_AF-A0A814DVS7-F1
#
_entry.id   AF-A0A814DVS7-F1
#
_cell.length_a   1.000
_cell.length_b   1.000
_cell.length_c   1.000
_cell.angle_alpha   90.00
_cell.angle_beta   90.00
_cell.angle_gamma   90.00
#
_symmetry.space_group_name_H-M   'P 1'
#
loop_
_entity.id
_entity.type
_entity.pdbx_description
1 polymer ?
#
loop_
_entity_poly.entity_id
_entity_poly.type
_entity_poly.pdbx_seq_one_letter_code
_entity_poly.pdbx_strand_id
1 'polypeptide(L)'
;MPTSVHTHDYDGELRQKWFEIRPMLLEKHLPESLPFQDTLEDIRSWLNSKYTNVKRFKRAHRSVQILETQRHVNFDNKNEINVEELLPILWSIVKKNPDLYDTFYEQLCDITGGSCSQGRSTRLFQFLFLFDTPQTITTKDETINSTENGISSNIDQ
;
A
#
# COMPACT_ATOMS: atom_id res chain seq x y z
N MET A 1 30.41 -21.15 2.70
CA MET A 1 29.52 -20.19 2.03
C MET A 1 29.22 -19.07 3.02
N PRO A 2 29.54 -17.80 2.73
CA PRO A 2 29.13 -16.71 3.60
C PRO A 2 27.63 -16.50 3.42
N THR A 3 26.86 -16.77 4.48
CA THR A 3 25.46 -16.36 4.58
C THR A 3 25.43 -14.83 4.59
N SER A 4 24.70 -14.23 3.66
CA SER A 4 24.48 -12.78 3.61
C SER A 4 23.98 -12.27 4.96
N VAL A 5 24.79 -11.44 5.61
CA VAL A 5 24.51 -10.81 6.91
C VAL A 5 23.70 -9.52 6.77
N HIS A 6 23.35 -9.12 5.54
CA HIS A 6 22.74 -7.82 5.23
C HIS A 6 21.21 -7.82 5.15
N THR A 7 20.55 -8.94 5.41
CA THR A 7 19.08 -8.98 5.45
C THR A 7 18.52 -8.10 6.58
N HIS A 8 19.32 -7.79 7.59
CA HIS A 8 18.92 -6.97 8.75
C HIS A 8 19.04 -5.46 8.55
N ASP A 9 19.85 -4.98 7.60
CA ASP A 9 20.05 -3.54 7.36
C ASP A 9 18.81 -2.90 6.72
N TYR A 10 18.13 -3.65 5.84
CA TYR A 10 16.87 -3.21 5.21
C TYR A 10 15.69 -3.12 6.18
N ASP A 11 15.73 -3.87 7.28
CA ASP A 11 14.62 -3.89 8.23
C ASP A 11 14.52 -2.59 9.04
N GLY A 12 15.62 -1.89 9.29
CA GLY A 12 15.60 -0.62 10.03
C GLY A 12 14.83 0.50 9.31
N GLU A 13 14.87 0.50 7.96
CA GLU A 13 14.21 1.52 7.15
C GLU A 13 12.70 1.30 6.99
N LEU A 14 12.24 0.04 7.05
CA LEU A 14 10.83 -0.31 6.86
C LEU A 14 9.95 0.36 7.92
N ARG A 15 10.37 0.31 9.19
CA ARG A 15 9.68 1.00 10.29
C ARG A 15 9.57 2.49 10.02
N GLN A 16 10.69 3.15 9.72
CA GLN A 16 10.70 4.61 9.52
C GLN A 16 9.79 5.02 8.36
N LYS A 17 9.90 4.34 7.21
CA LYS A 17 9.05 4.62 6.05
C LYS A 17 7.58 4.35 6.33
N TRP A 18 7.27 3.31 7.11
CA TRP A 18 5.89 3.05 7.54
C TRP A 18 5.34 4.22 8.34
N PHE A 19 6.06 4.71 9.36
CA PHE A 19 5.62 5.84 10.15
C PHE A 19 5.49 7.15 9.35
N GLU A 20 6.31 7.33 8.32
CA GLU A 20 6.23 8.47 7.41
C GLU A 20 4.95 8.44 6.56
N ILE A 21 4.65 7.31 5.92
CA ILE A 21 3.53 7.23 4.96
C ILE A 21 2.20 6.85 5.59
N ARG A 22 2.22 6.17 6.75
CA ARG A 22 1.02 5.66 7.43
C ARG A 22 -0.06 6.74 7.66
N PRO A 23 0.24 7.95 8.16
CA PRO A 23 -0.78 8.98 8.35
C PRO A 23 -1.51 9.32 7.05
N MET A 24 -0.78 9.50 5.95
CA MET A 24 -1.36 9.80 4.64
C MET A 24 -2.22 8.65 4.12
N LEU A 25 -1.76 7.41 4.30
CA LEU A 25 -2.51 6.22 3.90
C LEU A 25 -3.80 6.08 4.71
N LEU A 26 -3.74 6.31 6.02
CA LEU A 26 -4.92 6.24 6.87
C LEU A 26 -5.94 7.33 6.51
N GLU A 27 -5.50 8.57 6.33
CA GLU A 27 -6.39 9.66 5.96
C GLU A 27 -7.07 9.42 4.61
N LYS A 28 -6.29 8.98 3.60
CA LYS A 28 -6.77 8.86 2.22
C LYS A 28 -7.56 7.58 1.93
N HIS A 29 -7.20 6.46 2.57
CA HIS A 29 -7.67 5.13 2.17
C HIS A 29 -8.46 4.40 3.25
N LEU A 30 -8.24 4.70 4.54
CA LEU A 30 -8.97 4.03 5.63
C LEU A 30 -10.49 4.21 5.55
N PRO A 31 -11.05 5.40 5.24
CA PRO A 31 -12.51 5.59 5.19
C PRO A 31 -13.22 4.73 4.15
N GLU A 32 -12.50 4.32 3.10
CA GLU A 32 -13.01 3.47 2.02
C GLU A 32 -12.59 2.00 2.17
N SER A 33 -11.77 1.70 3.17
CA SER A 33 -11.28 0.35 3.41
C SER A 33 -12.35 -0.48 4.13
N LEU A 34 -12.45 -1.76 3.74
CA LEU A 34 -13.30 -2.71 4.42
C LEU A 34 -12.67 -3.13 5.76
N PRO A 35 -13.44 -3.60 6.73
CA PRO A 35 -12.89 -4.33 7.87
C PRO A 35 -11.99 -5.47 7.41
N PHE A 36 -11.03 -5.86 8.25
CA PHE A 36 -10.02 -6.88 7.89
C PHE A 36 -10.65 -8.21 7.42
N GLN A 37 -11.69 -8.69 8.10
CA GLN A 37 -12.36 -9.93 7.72
C GLN A 37 -13.02 -9.82 6.34
N ASP A 38 -13.77 -8.75 6.12
CA ASP A 38 -14.46 -8.49 4.85
C ASP A 38 -13.45 -8.29 3.70
N THR A 39 -12.30 -7.69 3.99
CA THR A 39 -11.17 -7.58 3.05
C THR A 39 -10.68 -8.96 2.61
N LEU A 40 -10.51 -9.90 3.54
CA LEU A 40 -10.07 -11.26 3.21
C LEU A 40 -11.10 -11.99 2.33
N GLU A 41 -12.39 -11.80 2.60
CA GLU A 41 -13.48 -12.38 1.81
C GLU A 41 -13.54 -11.80 0.39
N ASP A 42 -13.40 -10.48 0.26
CA ASP A 42 -13.37 -9.79 -1.03
C ASP A 42 -12.15 -10.23 -1.85
N ILE A 43 -10.97 -10.35 -1.24
CA ILE A 43 -9.77 -10.90 -1.89
C ILE A 43 -10.01 -12.35 -2.36
N ARG A 44 -10.66 -13.21 -1.57
CA ARG A 44 -10.99 -14.59 -2.00
C ARG A 44 -11.90 -14.59 -3.21
N SER A 45 -12.94 -13.76 -3.21
CA SER A 45 -13.87 -13.62 -4.33
C SER A 45 -13.13 -13.17 -5.59
N TRP A 46 -12.25 -12.19 -5.47
CA TRP A 46 -11.38 -11.72 -6.55
C TRP A 46 -10.44 -12.82 -7.07
N LEU A 47 -9.76 -13.57 -6.19
CA LEU A 47 -8.90 -14.68 -6.59
C LEU A 47 -9.68 -15.74 -7.38
N ASN A 48 -10.86 -16.12 -6.89
CA ASN A 48 -11.75 -17.11 -7.51
C ASN A 48 -12.35 -16.64 -8.84
N SER A 49 -12.45 -15.33 -9.09
CA SER A 49 -12.95 -14.82 -10.37
C SER A 49 -11.84 -14.67 -11.40
N LYS A 50 -10.63 -14.27 -10.99
CA LYS A 50 -9.56 -13.88 -11.91
C LYS A 50 -8.45 -14.93 -12.11
N TYR A 51 -8.13 -15.76 -11.12
CA TYR A 51 -6.91 -16.60 -11.14
C TYR A 51 -7.14 -18.11 -10.97
N THR A 52 -8.39 -18.60 -11.05
CA THR A 52 -8.76 -20.00 -10.74
C THR A 52 -7.99 -21.07 -11.51
N ASN A 53 -7.51 -20.77 -12.72
CA ASN A 53 -6.75 -21.69 -13.57
C ASN A 53 -5.23 -21.43 -13.60
N VAL A 54 -4.71 -20.65 -12.65
CA VAL A 54 -3.30 -20.26 -12.62
C VAL A 54 -2.48 -21.17 -11.69
N LYS A 55 -1.28 -21.54 -12.11
CA LYS A 55 -0.38 -22.50 -11.43
C LYS A 55 -0.14 -22.18 -9.93
N ARG A 56 -0.20 -20.90 -9.55
CA ARG A 56 0.05 -20.43 -8.17
C ARG A 56 -1.23 -20.09 -7.39
N PHE A 57 -2.43 -20.31 -7.94
CA PHE A 57 -3.72 -19.98 -7.31
C PHE A 57 -3.85 -20.51 -5.87
N LYS A 58 -3.49 -21.78 -5.66
CA LYS A 58 -3.51 -22.40 -4.33
C LYS A 58 -2.58 -21.72 -3.32
N ARG A 59 -1.47 -21.11 -3.78
CA ARG A 59 -0.56 -20.34 -2.91
C ARG A 59 -1.21 -19.05 -2.46
N ALA A 60 -1.80 -18.27 -3.38
CA ALA A 60 -2.51 -17.04 -3.01
C ALA A 60 -3.63 -17.32 -1.99
N HIS A 61 -4.46 -18.34 -2.23
CA HIS A 61 -5.50 -18.75 -1.26
C HIS A 61 -4.92 -19.16 0.09
N ARG A 62 -3.81 -19.91 0.08
CA ARG A 62 -3.14 -20.32 1.31
C ARG A 62 -2.62 -19.10 2.09
N SER A 63 -2.12 -18.07 1.42
CA SER A 63 -1.71 -16.82 2.08
C SER A 63 -2.88 -16.12 2.76
N VAL A 64 -4.01 -15.97 2.08
CA VAL A 64 -5.23 -15.39 2.69
C VAL A 64 -5.68 -16.21 3.90
N GLN A 65 -5.63 -17.54 3.81
CA GLN A 65 -5.92 -18.43 4.94
C GLN A 65 -4.93 -18.25 6.10
N ILE A 66 -3.63 -18.07 5.83
CA ILE A 66 -2.62 -17.80 6.86
C ILE A 66 -2.92 -16.48 7.57
N LEU A 67 -3.24 -15.42 6.83
CA LEU A 67 -3.58 -14.11 7.39
C LEU A 67 -4.83 -14.18 8.29
N GLU A 68 -5.81 -14.99 7.92
CA GLU A 68 -7.03 -15.20 8.72
C GLU A 68 -6.81 -16.06 9.96
N THR A 69 -6.10 -17.18 9.82
CA THR A 69 -6.00 -18.20 10.88
C THR A 69 -4.86 -17.94 11.87
N GLN A 70 -3.85 -17.17 11.46
CA GLN A 70 -2.66 -16.88 12.27
C GLN A 70 -2.60 -15.41 12.69
N ARG A 71 -3.73 -14.85 13.13
CA ARG A 71 -3.85 -13.43 13.52
C ARG A 71 -2.88 -13.00 14.62
N HIS A 72 -2.58 -13.89 15.56
CA HIS A 72 -1.62 -13.64 16.64
C HIS A 72 -0.18 -13.34 16.14
N VAL A 73 0.14 -13.65 14.88
CA VAL A 73 1.42 -13.31 14.22
C VAL A 73 1.23 -12.35 13.04
N ASN A 74 0.13 -11.60 12.99
CA ASN A 74 -0.07 -10.53 12.00
C ASN A 74 0.59 -9.21 12.40
N PHE A 75 1.06 -9.10 13.65
CA PHE A 75 1.82 -7.94 14.11
C PHE A 75 3.32 -8.21 13.98
N ASP A 76 3.97 -7.38 13.18
CA ASP A 76 5.41 -7.33 13.06
C ASP A 76 6.00 -6.43 14.16
N ASN A 77 6.44 -7.04 15.26
CA ASN A 77 7.03 -6.30 16.39
C ASN A 77 8.28 -5.50 16.01
N LYS A 78 9.02 -5.92 14.97
CA LYS A 78 10.27 -5.26 14.59
C LYS A 78 9.98 -3.94 13.89
N ASN A 79 9.01 -3.94 12.98
CA ASN A 79 8.64 -2.78 12.18
C ASN A 79 7.41 -2.03 12.70
N GLU A 80 6.74 -2.57 13.73
CA GLU A 80 5.47 -2.06 14.27
C GLU A 80 4.38 -1.95 13.20
N ILE A 81 4.35 -2.93 12.30
CA ILE A 81 3.36 -3.01 11.21
C ILE A 81 2.32 -4.05 11.57
N ASN A 82 1.06 -3.64 11.62
CA ASN A 82 -0.07 -4.56 11.76
C ASN A 82 -0.64 -4.90 10.37
N VAL A 83 -0.54 -6.17 9.96
CA VAL A 83 -1.12 -6.63 8.69
C VAL A 83 -2.63 -6.41 8.63
N GLU A 84 -3.31 -6.46 9.78
CA GLU A 84 -4.76 -6.25 9.84
C GLU A 84 -5.18 -4.80 9.54
N GLU A 85 -4.26 -3.85 9.70
CA GLU A 85 -4.44 -2.46 9.29
C GLU A 85 -3.95 -2.24 7.85
N LEU A 86 -2.78 -2.81 7.52
CA LEU A 86 -2.14 -2.62 6.23
C LEU A 86 -2.94 -3.25 5.07
N LEU A 87 -3.45 -4.47 5.25
CA LEU A 87 -4.10 -5.21 4.16
C LEU A 87 -5.37 -4.51 3.63
N PRO A 88 -6.31 -4.04 4.48
CA PRO A 88 -7.47 -3.28 4.01
C PRO A 88 -7.12 -2.04 3.18
N ILE A 89 -6.13 -1.28 3.64
CA ILE A 89 -5.63 -0.08 2.95
C ILE A 89 -5.09 -0.47 1.58
N LEU A 90 -4.18 -1.44 1.54
CA LEU A 90 -3.60 -1.95 0.29
C LEU A 90 -4.68 -2.41 -0.68
N TRP A 91 -5.64 -3.19 -0.19
CA TRP A 91 -6.70 -3.71 -1.03
C TRP A 91 -7.57 -2.61 -1.64
N SER A 92 -7.88 -1.56 -0.86
CA SER A 92 -8.61 -0.39 -1.38
C SER A 92 -7.86 0.29 -2.53
N ILE A 93 -6.52 0.35 -2.47
CA ILE A 93 -5.67 0.91 -3.53
C ILE A 93 -5.70 0.00 -4.75
N VAL A 94 -5.51 -1.31 -4.54
CA VAL A 94 -5.51 -2.32 -5.60
C VAL A 94 -6.82 -2.28 -6.39
N LYS A 95 -7.97 -2.25 -5.72
CA LYS A 95 -9.30 -2.22 -6.38
C LYS A 95 -9.50 -1.01 -7.29
N LYS A 96 -8.90 0.13 -6.95
CA LYS A 96 -8.99 1.36 -7.75
C LYS A 96 -8.06 1.36 -8.96
N ASN A 97 -7.05 0.48 -8.98
CA ASN A 97 -5.99 0.46 -9.97
C ASN A 97 -5.79 -0.98 -10.50
N PRO A 98 -6.57 -1.40 -11.52
CA PRO A 98 -6.54 -2.77 -12.05
C PRO A 98 -5.16 -3.24 -12.53
N ASP A 99 -4.28 -2.33 -12.93
CA ASP A 99 -2.90 -2.63 -13.34
C ASP A 99 -2.07 -3.22 -12.19
N LEU A 100 -2.49 -3.02 -10.94
CA LEU A 100 -1.81 -3.55 -9.77
C LEU A 100 -2.20 -5.00 -9.43
N TYR A 101 -3.23 -5.54 -10.08
CA TYR A 101 -3.80 -6.84 -9.75
C TYR A 101 -2.78 -7.97 -9.82
N ASP A 102 -1.97 -8.02 -10.87
CA ASP A 102 -0.99 -9.09 -11.05
C ASP A 102 0.17 -8.97 -10.06
N THR A 103 0.63 -7.75 -9.79
CA THR A 103 1.66 -7.51 -8.77
C THR A 103 1.15 -7.88 -7.36
N PHE A 104 -0.09 -7.52 -7.03
CA PHE A 104 -0.69 -7.88 -5.74
C PHE A 104 -0.84 -9.39 -5.60
N TYR A 105 -1.27 -10.07 -6.67
CA TYR A 105 -1.35 -11.53 -6.74
C TYR A 105 0.01 -12.19 -6.48
N GLU A 106 1.09 -11.69 -7.09
CA GLU A 106 2.44 -12.22 -6.88
C GLU A 106 2.91 -12.02 -5.43
N GLN A 107 2.66 -10.84 -4.83
CA GLN A 107 2.98 -10.60 -3.41
C GLN A 107 2.21 -11.54 -2.49
N LEU A 108 0.91 -11.76 -2.74
CA LEU A 108 0.14 -12.77 -2.00
C LEU A 108 0.75 -14.15 -2.16
N CYS A 109 1.18 -14.55 -3.35
CA CYS A 109 1.79 -15.86 -3.53
C CYS A 109 3.12 -16.01 -2.76
N ASP A 110 3.87 -14.92 -2.56
CA ASP A 110 5.15 -14.92 -1.86
C ASP A 110 5.02 -14.98 -0.33
N ILE A 111 3.88 -14.55 0.23
CA ILE A 111 3.59 -14.70 1.67
C ILE A 111 3.66 -16.16 2.11
N THR A 112 3.27 -17.13 1.26
CA THR A 112 3.36 -18.57 1.61
C THR A 112 4.77 -19.05 1.94
N GLY A 113 5.81 -18.37 1.43
CA GLY A 113 7.21 -18.68 1.71
C GLY A 113 7.75 -18.06 3.01
N GLY A 114 7.03 -17.11 3.61
CA GLY A 114 7.42 -16.40 4.83
C GLY A 114 6.38 -16.55 5.93
N SER A 115 6.50 -17.60 6.76
CA SER A 115 5.57 -17.85 7.86
C SER A 115 5.72 -16.87 9.03
N CYS A 116 6.81 -16.12 9.14
CA CYS A 116 7.03 -15.14 10.20
C CYS A 116 6.26 -13.83 9.94
N SER A 117 5.88 -13.12 11.01
CA SER A 117 5.14 -11.85 10.95
C SER A 117 5.84 -10.81 10.08
N GLN A 118 7.16 -10.67 10.26
CA GLN A 118 8.01 -9.75 9.51
C GLN A 118 8.02 -10.05 8.00
N GLY A 119 8.01 -11.32 7.60
CA GLY A 119 7.95 -11.70 6.20
C GLY A 119 6.63 -11.25 5.55
N ARG A 120 5.51 -11.37 6.27
CA ARG A 120 4.18 -11.00 5.78
C ARG A 120 4.03 -9.49 5.62
N SER A 121 4.37 -8.74 6.67
CA SER A 121 4.33 -7.28 6.66
C SER A 121 5.25 -6.74 5.57
N THR A 122 6.48 -7.26 5.45
CA THR A 122 7.45 -6.80 4.46
C THR A 122 6.96 -7.02 3.03
N ARG A 123 6.39 -8.19 2.69
CA ARG A 123 5.87 -8.45 1.33
C ARG A 123 4.68 -7.55 0.98
N LEU A 124 3.77 -7.36 1.92
CA LEU A 124 2.63 -6.45 1.75
C LEU A 124 3.09 -4.99 1.67
N PHE A 125 4.08 -4.60 2.44
CA PHE A 125 4.58 -3.23 2.47
C PHE A 125 5.46 -2.91 1.25
N GLN A 126 6.24 -3.87 0.75
CA GLN A 126 6.99 -3.77 -0.51
C GLN A 126 6.08 -3.41 -1.69
N PHE A 127 4.83 -3.86 -1.69
CA PHE A 127 3.83 -3.46 -2.68
C PHE A 127 3.68 -1.94 -2.78
N LEU A 128 3.72 -1.18 -1.67
CA LEU A 128 3.56 0.28 -1.68
C LEU A 128 4.73 0.99 -2.37
N PHE A 129 5.93 0.45 -2.30
CA PHE A 129 7.11 1.04 -2.95
C PHE A 129 7.19 0.76 -4.45
N LEU A 130 6.52 -0.29 -4.93
CA LEU A 130 6.49 -0.61 -6.35
C LEU A 130 5.66 0.39 -7.17
N PHE A 131 4.84 1.22 -6.52
CA PHE A 131 3.92 2.14 -7.19
C PHE A 131 4.13 3.60 -6.87
N ASP A 132 5.34 3.95 -6.42
CA ASP A 132 5.85 5.32 -6.22
C ASP A 132 4.73 6.28 -5.76
N THR A 133 4.52 6.30 -4.44
CA THR A 133 3.61 7.25 -3.81
C THR A 133 3.91 8.63 -4.40
N PRO A 134 2.93 9.35 -4.98
CA PRO A 134 3.21 10.54 -5.76
C PRO A 134 4.05 11.48 -4.89
N GLN A 135 5.25 11.80 -5.38
CA GLN A 135 6.08 12.81 -4.76
C GLN A 135 5.22 14.06 -4.58
N THR A 136 5.20 14.52 -3.34
CA THR A 136 4.67 15.79 -2.87
C THR A 136 4.52 16.79 -4.01
N ILE A 137 3.27 17.14 -4.36
CA ILE A 137 3.02 18.35 -5.13
C ILE A 137 3.61 19.48 -4.31
N THR A 138 4.74 19.96 -4.79
CA THR A 138 5.42 21.13 -4.24
C THR A 138 4.45 22.30 -4.39
N THR A 139 4.11 22.93 -3.28
CA THR A 139 3.40 24.22 -3.29
C THR A 139 4.22 25.24 -4.06
N LYS A 140 3.76 25.53 -5.28
CA LYS A 140 4.05 26.70 -6.11
C LYS A 140 2.69 27.08 -6.70
N ASP A 141 2.13 28.28 -6.56
CA ASP A 141 2.76 29.58 -6.49
C ASP A 141 1.91 30.54 -5.65
N GLU A 142 2.59 31.34 -4.83
CA GLU A 142 2.17 32.71 -4.58
C GLU A 142 2.18 33.44 -5.93
N THR A 143 1.01 33.86 -6.43
CA THR A 143 0.96 34.94 -7.41
C THR A 143 0.08 36.04 -6.84
N ILE A 144 0.79 36.97 -6.20
CA ILE A 144 0.33 38.31 -5.87
C ILE A 144 -0.04 38.99 -7.20
N ASN A 145 -1.34 39.12 -7.50
CA ASN A 145 -1.80 40.03 -8.54
C ASN A 145 -1.89 41.44 -7.96
N SER A 146 -0.77 42.17 -8.02
CA SER A 146 -0.76 43.62 -8.03
C SER A 146 -1.04 44.09 -9.46
N THR A 147 -2.31 44.28 -9.82
CA THR A 147 -2.64 44.98 -11.07
C THR A 147 -2.73 46.47 -10.80
N GLU A 148 -1.63 47.16 -11.04
CA GLU A 148 -1.64 48.55 -11.44
C GLU A 148 -2.47 48.68 -12.72
N ASN A 149 -3.49 49.53 -12.72
CA ASN A 149 -4.09 50.06 -13.94
C ASN A 149 -4.23 51.56 -13.80
N GLY A 150 -3.16 52.25 -14.23
CA GLY A 150 -3.18 53.68 -14.50
C GLY A 150 -3.56 53.98 -15.94
N ILE A 151 -4.63 54.77 -16.07
CA ILE A 151 -4.73 56.00 -16.88
C ILE A 151 -5.11 55.93 -18.38
N SER A 152 -6.14 56.75 -18.67
CA SER A 152 -6.53 57.45 -19.91
C SER A 152 -7.14 56.64 -21.05
N SER A 153 -8.14 57.13 -21.79
CA SER A 153 -8.72 58.47 -21.94
C SER A 153 -10.04 58.34 -22.71
N ASN A 154 -10.98 59.28 -22.52
CA ASN A 154 -11.43 60.17 -23.60
C ASN A 154 -12.63 61.03 -23.14
N ILE A 155 -12.40 62.33 -23.25
CA ILE A 155 -13.34 63.45 -23.19
C ILE A 155 -13.81 63.71 -24.64
N ASP A 156 -14.93 64.45 -24.78
CA ASP A 156 -15.54 65.03 -25.99
C ASP A 156 -16.61 64.17 -26.71
N GLN A 157 -17.90 64.39 -26.42
CA GLN A 157 -18.77 65.47 -26.94
C GLN A 157 -20.19 65.37 -26.35
#